data_AF-A0AA86STS2-F1
#
_entry.id   AF-A0AA86STS2-F1
#
_cell.length_a   1.000
_cell.length_b   1.000
_cell.length_c   1.000
_cell.angle_alpha   90.00
_cell.angle_beta   90.00
_cell.angle_gamma   90.00
#
_symmetry.space_group_name_H-M   'P 1'
#
loop_
_entity.id
_entity.type
_entity.pdbx_description
1 polymer ?
#
loop_
_entity_poly.entity_id
_entity_poly.type
_entity_poly.pdbx_seq_one_letter_code
_entity_poly.pdbx_strand_id
1 'polypeptide(L)'
;MAFAAILEGSFHAKLDRTNEELLHHPTVDIKTVLSQLMDRLSNYAASSTEVLPEFLQVEAFTKLSTAISRVIEAQADMPIVGAIALHVSLLTFTLRVHPDRFDYVDQVLGSCVKKLSGKPKLDDNRATKQVVALLSAPLDKYNDIVTALTLSNYPRVMDHLDHETNKVMAMVIIQSIMKNNTCISTADKVEVLFELIKGLIMDVDGTTVDEVDEEDFNEEQNSVARLVHMLHNDEPEEMFKIICTVKKHIMSGGPRRLPFTVPSLIFSALRLIRQLHGQDGDIVGEEVPTTPKKIFQLLNEIIEALSSVSFPELALRLYLQCAEAANDCDLEPVAYEFFTQAFVLYEEEIADSKAQVTAIHLIIGSLQRMNVFGVENRDTLTHKATGYSAKLLKKPDQCRAVYACSHLFWVDDQDGIKDGERVLLCLKRALRIANAAQQMANVARGSSGPVTLFVEILNKYIYYFEKGNPQITSATIQGLIELIMTEMQSDSASAIPASDAFFTSTLRYIQFQKEKGGILGEKYDPIKVQTPA
;
A
#
# COMPACT_ATOMS: atom_id res chain seq x y z
N MET A 1 -23.84 -46.13 -19.85
CA MET A 1 -24.31 -47.01 -20.96
C MET A 1 -25.64 -46.58 -21.58
N ALA A 2 -26.74 -46.33 -20.85
CA ALA A 2 -28.01 -45.91 -21.47
C ALA A 2 -28.01 -44.45 -22.01
N PHE A 3 -27.10 -43.59 -21.55
CA PHE A 3 -26.99 -42.19 -21.96
C PHE A 3 -25.99 -41.98 -23.13
N ALA A 4 -24.91 -42.75 -23.18
CA ALA A 4 -23.98 -42.81 -24.32
C ALA A 4 -24.70 -43.27 -25.61
N ALA A 5 -25.63 -44.22 -25.51
CA ALA A 5 -26.48 -44.65 -26.63
C ALA A 5 -27.46 -43.56 -27.13
N ILE A 6 -27.77 -42.54 -26.31
CA ILE A 6 -28.57 -41.38 -26.72
C ILE A 6 -27.69 -40.37 -27.49
N LEU A 7 -26.40 -40.28 -27.15
CA LEU A 7 -25.42 -39.41 -27.79
C LEU A 7 -24.88 -39.95 -29.13
N GLU A 8 -24.64 -41.27 -29.25
CA GLU A 8 -23.99 -41.87 -30.45
C GLU A 8 -24.83 -41.84 -31.73
N GLY A 9 -26.17 -41.74 -31.65
CA GLY A 9 -27.03 -41.74 -32.84
C GLY A 9 -28.21 -40.78 -32.82
N SER A 10 -28.73 -40.43 -31.63
CA SER A 10 -29.94 -39.61 -31.52
C SER A 10 -29.67 -38.14 -31.26
N PHE A 11 -28.56 -37.80 -30.61
CA PHE A 11 -28.23 -36.40 -30.29
C PHE A 11 -27.81 -35.63 -31.54
N HIS A 12 -27.09 -36.25 -32.48
CA HIS A 12 -26.73 -35.62 -33.76
C HIS A 12 -27.97 -35.32 -34.60
N ALA A 13 -28.80 -36.34 -34.85
CA ALA A 13 -30.02 -36.18 -35.64
C ALA A 13 -31.09 -35.33 -34.94
N LYS A 14 -31.17 -35.34 -33.60
CA LYS A 14 -32.09 -34.47 -32.86
C LYS A 14 -31.57 -33.07 -32.69
N LEU A 15 -30.27 -32.81 -32.50
CA LEU A 15 -29.75 -31.45 -32.41
C LEU A 15 -29.83 -30.78 -33.79
N ASP A 16 -29.51 -31.49 -34.87
CA ASP A 16 -29.69 -30.98 -36.23
C ASP A 16 -31.18 -30.81 -36.57
N ARG A 17 -32.06 -31.78 -36.26
CA ARG A 17 -33.52 -31.60 -36.43
C ARG A 17 -34.11 -30.51 -35.55
N THR A 18 -33.74 -30.42 -34.28
CA THR A 18 -34.26 -29.36 -33.39
C THR A 18 -33.70 -28.01 -33.82
N ASN A 19 -32.46 -27.90 -34.28
CA ASN A 19 -31.96 -26.66 -34.85
C ASN A 19 -32.74 -26.25 -36.11
N GLU A 20 -33.01 -27.19 -37.04
CA GLU A 20 -33.84 -26.93 -38.23
C GLU A 20 -35.30 -26.61 -37.88
N GLU A 21 -35.92 -27.33 -36.95
CA GLU A 21 -37.31 -27.09 -36.52
C GLU A 21 -37.47 -25.79 -35.72
N LEU A 22 -36.47 -25.42 -34.91
CA LEU A 22 -36.47 -24.18 -34.12
C LEU A 22 -36.26 -22.94 -35.00
N LEU A 23 -35.46 -23.03 -36.06
CA LEU A 23 -35.24 -21.95 -37.04
C LEU A 23 -36.53 -21.53 -37.78
N HIS A 24 -37.52 -22.41 -37.88
CA HIS A 24 -38.75 -22.18 -38.64
C HIS A 24 -39.95 -21.65 -37.83
N HIS A 25 -39.83 -21.53 -36.49
CA HIS A 25 -40.91 -21.03 -35.63
C HIS A 25 -40.52 -19.76 -34.83
N PRO A 26 -40.87 -18.55 -35.32
CA PRO A 26 -40.48 -17.28 -34.69
C PRO A 26 -41.13 -17.00 -33.32
N THR A 27 -42.03 -17.85 -32.85
CA THR A 27 -42.74 -17.73 -31.56
C THR A 27 -42.10 -18.52 -30.41
N VAL A 28 -41.13 -19.39 -30.69
CA VAL A 28 -40.45 -20.18 -29.66
C VAL A 28 -39.30 -19.37 -29.07
N ASP A 29 -39.19 -19.33 -27.75
CA ASP A 29 -38.04 -18.73 -27.06
C ASP A 29 -36.81 -19.64 -27.17
N ILE A 30 -36.23 -19.69 -28.39
CA ILE A 30 -35.08 -20.53 -28.76
C ILE A 30 -33.90 -20.28 -27.82
N LYS A 31 -33.74 -19.03 -27.36
CA LYS A 31 -32.73 -18.64 -26.39
C LYS A 31 -32.85 -19.47 -25.11
N THR A 32 -34.03 -19.48 -24.49
CA THR A 32 -34.26 -20.22 -23.25
C THR A 32 -34.07 -21.72 -23.42
N VAL A 33 -34.51 -22.29 -24.55
CA VAL A 33 -34.34 -23.73 -24.84
C VAL A 33 -32.85 -24.11 -24.95
N LEU A 34 -32.07 -23.35 -25.71
CA LEU A 34 -30.64 -23.63 -25.90
C LEU A 34 -29.84 -23.39 -24.61
N SER A 35 -30.12 -22.32 -23.87
CA SER A 35 -29.51 -22.09 -22.55
C SER A 35 -29.79 -23.23 -21.58
N GLN A 36 -31.05 -23.68 -21.46
CA GLN A 36 -31.40 -24.80 -20.58
C GLN A 36 -30.75 -26.13 -21.02
N LEU A 37 -30.63 -26.36 -22.33
CA LEU A 37 -29.94 -27.53 -22.85
C LEU A 37 -28.46 -27.52 -22.43
N MET A 38 -27.75 -26.41 -22.67
CA MET A 38 -26.35 -26.24 -22.27
C MET A 38 -26.17 -26.37 -20.75
N ASP A 39 -27.07 -25.80 -19.96
CA ASP A 39 -27.03 -25.91 -18.49
C ASP A 39 -27.19 -27.36 -18.03
N ARG A 40 -28.15 -28.11 -18.61
CA ARG A 40 -28.34 -29.53 -18.30
C ARG A 40 -27.13 -30.38 -18.69
N LEU A 41 -26.56 -30.14 -19.87
CA LEU A 41 -25.36 -30.85 -20.33
C LEU A 41 -24.16 -30.52 -19.44
N SER A 42 -24.00 -29.26 -19.06
CA SER A 42 -22.89 -28.84 -18.20
C SER A 42 -23.00 -29.40 -16.78
N ASN A 43 -24.22 -29.47 -16.20
CA ASN A 43 -24.47 -30.11 -14.91
C ASN A 43 -24.25 -31.62 -14.98
N TYR A 44 -24.63 -32.25 -16.09
CA TYR A 44 -24.38 -33.67 -16.32
C TYR A 44 -22.88 -33.98 -16.38
N ALA A 45 -22.12 -33.20 -17.16
CA ALA A 45 -20.66 -33.33 -17.22
C ALA A 45 -19.98 -33.09 -15.87
N ALA A 46 -20.49 -32.15 -15.05
CA ALA A 46 -19.97 -31.91 -13.71
C ALA A 46 -20.22 -33.08 -12.73
N SER A 47 -21.32 -33.83 -12.91
CA SER A 47 -21.68 -34.97 -12.06
C SER A 47 -21.08 -36.31 -12.52
N SER A 48 -20.65 -36.41 -13.77
CA SER A 48 -20.13 -37.65 -14.38
C SER A 48 -18.89 -37.36 -15.23
N THR A 49 -17.72 -37.36 -14.59
CA THR A 49 -16.42 -37.08 -15.26
C THR A 49 -16.03 -38.13 -16.31
N GLU A 50 -16.62 -39.33 -16.25
CA GLU A 50 -16.42 -40.41 -17.23
C GLU A 50 -16.93 -40.06 -18.65
N VAL A 51 -17.83 -39.07 -18.76
CA VAL A 51 -18.46 -38.69 -20.05
C VAL A 51 -17.68 -37.59 -20.77
N LEU A 52 -16.71 -36.94 -20.12
CA LEU A 52 -15.90 -35.87 -20.71
C LEU A 52 -15.21 -36.27 -22.03
N PRO A 53 -14.66 -37.49 -22.18
CA PRO A 53 -14.09 -37.94 -23.45
C PRO A 53 -15.14 -38.10 -24.56
N GLU A 54 -16.37 -38.50 -24.24
CA GLU A 54 -17.46 -38.63 -25.22
C GLU A 54 -17.86 -37.26 -25.78
N PHE A 55 -17.91 -36.22 -24.93
CA PHE A 55 -18.17 -34.85 -25.37
C PHE A 55 -17.09 -34.30 -26.31
N LEU A 56 -15.82 -34.64 -26.06
CA LEU A 56 -14.71 -34.32 -26.96
C LEU A 56 -14.83 -35.03 -28.30
N GLN A 57 -15.14 -36.34 -28.30
CA GLN A 57 -15.30 -37.14 -29.52
C GLN A 57 -16.45 -36.64 -30.40
N VAL A 58 -17.54 -36.18 -29.80
CA VAL A 58 -18.72 -35.70 -30.53
C VAL A 58 -18.55 -34.26 -31.01
N GLU A 59 -17.42 -33.60 -30.71
CA GLU A 59 -17.18 -32.19 -31.06
C GLU A 59 -18.33 -31.28 -30.55
N ALA A 60 -18.77 -31.53 -29.32
CA ALA A 60 -19.97 -30.90 -28.76
C ALA A 60 -19.85 -29.36 -28.73
N PHE A 61 -18.66 -28.85 -28.42
CA PHE A 61 -18.38 -27.41 -28.44
C PHE A 61 -18.59 -26.79 -29.83
N THR A 62 -17.97 -27.34 -30.88
CA THR A 62 -18.06 -26.82 -32.25
C THR A 62 -19.48 -26.85 -32.77
N LYS A 63 -20.24 -27.90 -32.44
CA LYS A 63 -21.67 -28.02 -32.81
C LYS A 63 -22.54 -26.99 -32.11
N LEU A 64 -22.38 -26.84 -30.79
CA LEU A 64 -23.12 -25.84 -30.02
C LEU A 64 -22.76 -24.41 -30.43
N SER A 65 -21.47 -24.14 -30.66
CA SER A 65 -20.98 -22.85 -31.16
C SER A 65 -21.59 -22.52 -32.53
N THR A 66 -21.56 -23.46 -33.48
CA THR A 66 -22.15 -23.29 -34.81
C THR A 66 -23.67 -23.09 -34.74
N ALA A 67 -24.36 -23.85 -33.88
CA ALA A 67 -25.80 -23.70 -33.67
C ALA A 67 -26.16 -22.31 -33.14
N ILE A 68 -25.42 -21.81 -32.15
CA ILE A 68 -25.60 -20.46 -31.60
C ILE A 68 -25.34 -19.40 -32.67
N SER A 69 -24.26 -19.52 -33.45
CA SER A 69 -23.99 -18.58 -34.55
C SER A 69 -25.13 -18.55 -35.57
N ARG A 70 -25.65 -19.71 -35.99
CA ARG A 70 -26.79 -19.79 -36.91
C ARG A 70 -28.07 -19.17 -36.33
N VAL A 71 -28.35 -19.39 -35.06
CA VAL A 71 -29.53 -18.82 -34.39
C VAL A 71 -29.42 -17.30 -34.29
N ILE A 72 -28.23 -16.78 -33.96
CA ILE A 72 -27.98 -15.34 -33.89
C ILE A 72 -28.04 -14.69 -35.29
N GLU A 73 -27.60 -15.38 -36.34
CA GLU A 73 -27.68 -14.91 -37.73
C GLU A 73 -29.11 -14.96 -38.28
N ALA A 74 -29.87 -16.01 -37.96
CA ALA A 74 -31.25 -16.17 -38.42
C ALA A 74 -32.23 -15.20 -37.74
N GLN A 75 -31.93 -14.77 -36.50
CA GLN A 75 -32.73 -13.79 -35.78
C GLN A 75 -32.08 -12.39 -35.85
N ALA A 76 -32.29 -11.70 -36.96
CA ALA A 76 -31.77 -10.34 -37.18
C ALA A 76 -32.18 -9.34 -36.07
N ASP A 77 -33.38 -9.50 -35.49
CA ASP A 77 -33.93 -8.63 -34.44
C ASP A 77 -33.60 -9.11 -33.01
N MET A 78 -32.74 -10.11 -32.81
CA MET A 78 -32.40 -10.61 -31.48
C MET A 78 -31.75 -9.51 -30.61
N PRO A 79 -32.28 -9.24 -29.40
CA PRO A 79 -31.65 -8.30 -28.47
C PRO A 79 -30.23 -8.73 -28.11
N ILE A 80 -29.33 -7.75 -27.91
CA ILE A 80 -27.92 -8.00 -27.57
C ILE A 80 -27.80 -8.86 -26.31
N VAL A 81 -28.62 -8.57 -25.29
CA VAL A 81 -28.74 -9.36 -24.05
C VAL A 81 -29.01 -10.84 -24.34
N GLY A 82 -29.82 -11.13 -25.37
CA GLY A 82 -30.15 -12.50 -25.78
C GLY A 82 -28.95 -13.23 -26.34
N ALA A 83 -28.23 -12.59 -27.26
CA ALA A 83 -27.02 -13.16 -27.87
C ALA A 83 -25.90 -13.38 -26.84
N ILE A 84 -25.66 -12.40 -25.95
CA ILE A 84 -24.63 -12.52 -24.90
C ILE A 84 -24.98 -13.62 -23.91
N ALA A 85 -26.25 -13.73 -23.50
CA ALA A 85 -26.67 -14.81 -22.60
C ALA A 85 -26.45 -16.21 -23.20
N LEU A 86 -26.61 -16.38 -24.52
CA LEU A 86 -26.26 -17.63 -25.21
C LEU A 86 -24.75 -17.89 -25.17
N HIS A 87 -23.92 -16.85 -25.36
CA HIS A 87 -22.47 -16.97 -25.20
C HIS A 87 -22.07 -17.28 -23.75
N VAL A 88 -22.75 -16.73 -22.74
CA VAL A 88 -22.53 -17.06 -21.31
C VAL A 88 -22.84 -18.52 -21.02
N SER A 89 -23.97 -19.05 -21.52
CA SER A 89 -24.31 -20.47 -21.38
C SER A 89 -23.28 -21.36 -22.08
N LEU A 90 -22.84 -20.99 -23.30
CA LEU A 90 -21.81 -21.73 -24.03
C LEU A 90 -20.45 -21.69 -23.31
N LEU A 91 -20.08 -20.54 -22.75
CA LEU A 91 -18.86 -20.38 -21.98
C LEU A 91 -18.90 -21.24 -20.71
N THR A 92 -20.02 -21.21 -19.98
CA THR A 92 -20.22 -22.02 -18.76
C THR A 92 -20.12 -23.52 -19.08
N PHE A 93 -20.70 -23.96 -20.20
CA PHE A 93 -20.53 -25.32 -20.69
C PHE A 93 -19.05 -25.62 -20.98
N THR A 94 -18.37 -24.75 -21.72
CA THR A 94 -16.96 -24.92 -22.11
C THR A 94 -16.06 -25.03 -20.88
N LEU A 95 -16.22 -24.14 -19.91
CA LEU A 95 -15.45 -24.13 -18.66
C LEU A 95 -15.66 -25.38 -17.79
N ARG A 96 -16.81 -26.05 -17.93
CA ARG A 96 -17.12 -27.28 -17.18
C ARG A 96 -16.68 -28.55 -17.90
N VAL A 97 -16.83 -28.60 -19.23
CA VAL A 97 -16.57 -29.80 -20.03
C VAL A 97 -15.14 -29.83 -20.59
N HIS A 98 -14.57 -28.66 -20.89
CA HIS A 98 -13.25 -28.50 -21.48
C HIS A 98 -12.42 -27.44 -20.71
N PRO A 99 -12.08 -27.69 -19.43
CA PRO A 99 -11.34 -26.72 -18.61
C PRO A 99 -9.97 -26.38 -19.21
N ASP A 100 -9.27 -27.31 -19.85
CA ASP A 100 -7.91 -27.06 -20.34
C ASP A 100 -7.86 -26.43 -21.76
N ARG A 101 -9.01 -26.13 -22.37
CA ARG A 101 -9.12 -25.61 -23.75
C ARG A 101 -9.36 -24.11 -23.77
N PHE A 102 -8.30 -23.35 -23.53
CA PHE A 102 -8.31 -21.88 -23.56
C PHE A 102 -8.68 -21.31 -24.93
N ASP A 103 -8.37 -22.03 -26.00
CA ASP A 103 -8.74 -21.71 -27.38
C ASP A 103 -10.26 -21.67 -27.59
N TYR A 104 -11.01 -22.58 -26.95
CA TYR A 104 -12.47 -22.56 -27.00
C TYR A 104 -13.06 -21.38 -26.23
N VAL A 105 -12.49 -21.06 -25.06
CA VAL A 105 -12.85 -19.88 -24.28
C VAL A 105 -12.62 -18.60 -25.10
N ASP A 106 -11.44 -18.46 -25.71
CA ASP A 106 -11.10 -17.29 -26.53
C ASP A 106 -12.00 -17.18 -27.78
N GLN A 107 -12.41 -18.31 -28.37
CA GLN A 107 -13.33 -18.34 -29.50
C GLN A 107 -14.74 -17.87 -29.12
N VAL A 108 -15.23 -18.20 -27.92
CA VAL A 108 -16.51 -17.69 -27.41
C VAL A 108 -16.43 -16.19 -27.16
N LEU A 109 -15.34 -15.70 -26.56
CA LEU A 109 -15.11 -14.27 -26.37
C LEU A 109 -15.03 -13.54 -27.72
N GLY A 110 -14.29 -14.08 -28.70
CA GLY A 110 -14.19 -13.51 -30.05
C GLY A 110 -15.53 -13.48 -30.79
N SER A 111 -16.39 -14.48 -30.58
CA SER A 111 -17.76 -14.49 -31.11
C SER A 111 -18.64 -13.42 -30.45
N CYS A 112 -18.43 -13.16 -29.16
CA CYS A 112 -19.05 -12.03 -28.46
C CYS A 112 -18.60 -10.69 -29.03
N VAL A 113 -17.28 -10.49 -29.22
CA VAL A 113 -16.71 -9.29 -29.85
C VAL A 113 -17.35 -9.02 -31.21
N LYS A 114 -17.47 -10.03 -32.08
CA LYS A 114 -18.12 -9.88 -33.40
C LYS A 114 -19.57 -9.37 -33.31
N LYS A 115 -20.30 -9.75 -32.26
CA LYS A 115 -21.68 -9.28 -32.05
C LYS A 115 -21.72 -7.86 -31.46
N LEU A 116 -20.70 -7.48 -30.70
CA LEU A 116 -20.52 -6.15 -30.13
C LEU A 116 -19.96 -5.14 -31.15
N SER A 117 -19.19 -5.60 -32.16
CA SER A 117 -18.42 -4.80 -33.12
C SER A 117 -19.25 -4.07 -34.21
N GLY A 118 -20.44 -3.57 -33.86
CA GLY A 118 -21.32 -2.85 -34.78
C GLY A 118 -22.27 -1.86 -34.11
N LYS A 119 -22.11 -1.61 -32.80
CA LYS A 119 -22.93 -0.66 -32.03
C LYS A 119 -22.01 0.21 -31.16
N PRO A 120 -22.37 1.50 -30.92
CA PRO A 120 -21.70 2.30 -29.90
C PRO A 120 -21.86 1.62 -28.52
N LYS A 121 -20.99 2.00 -27.57
CA LYS A 121 -20.86 1.43 -26.20
C LYS A 121 -22.19 0.94 -25.61
N LEU A 122 -22.16 -0.22 -24.94
CA LEU A 122 -23.34 -0.86 -24.36
C LEU A 122 -24.01 0.04 -23.30
N ASP A 123 -25.26 0.44 -23.54
CA ASP A 123 -26.07 1.27 -22.62
C ASP A 123 -27.19 0.46 -21.90
N ASP A 124 -27.42 -0.80 -22.31
CA ASP A 124 -28.43 -1.66 -21.66
C ASP A 124 -27.85 -2.36 -20.43
N ASN A 125 -28.26 -1.92 -19.24
CA ASN A 125 -27.89 -2.51 -17.94
C ASN A 125 -28.04 -4.04 -17.87
N ARG A 126 -28.99 -4.64 -18.59
CA ARG A 126 -29.14 -6.10 -18.63
C ARG A 126 -28.07 -6.76 -19.51
N ALA A 127 -27.66 -6.11 -20.60
CA ALA A 127 -26.58 -6.59 -21.46
C ALA A 127 -25.26 -6.51 -20.70
N THR A 128 -25.03 -5.38 -20.02
CA THR A 128 -23.85 -5.13 -19.19
C THR A 128 -23.66 -6.21 -18.13
N LYS A 129 -24.71 -6.55 -17.37
CA LYS A 129 -24.67 -7.66 -16.40
C LYS A 129 -24.31 -9.02 -17.03
N GLN A 130 -24.74 -9.27 -18.26
CA GLN A 130 -24.39 -10.50 -18.97
C GLN A 130 -22.93 -10.49 -19.45
N VAL A 131 -22.39 -9.35 -19.88
CA VAL A 131 -20.96 -9.23 -20.21
C VAL A 131 -20.09 -9.41 -18.96
N VAL A 132 -20.48 -8.80 -17.83
CA VAL A 132 -19.80 -9.01 -16.55
C VAL A 132 -19.80 -10.49 -16.19
N ALA A 133 -20.94 -11.18 -16.29
CA ALA A 133 -21.00 -12.63 -16.04
C ALA A 133 -20.12 -13.44 -17.02
N LEU A 134 -20.06 -13.03 -18.30
CA LEU A 134 -19.21 -13.67 -19.31
C LEU A 134 -17.72 -13.55 -18.95
N LEU A 135 -17.28 -12.37 -18.51
CA LEU A 135 -15.88 -12.10 -18.19
C LEU A 135 -15.47 -12.65 -16.82
N SER A 136 -16.39 -12.69 -15.85
CA SER A 136 -16.12 -13.27 -14.53
C SER A 136 -16.02 -14.79 -14.54
N ALA A 137 -16.76 -15.48 -15.42
CA ALA A 137 -16.81 -16.95 -15.42
C ALA A 137 -15.43 -17.64 -15.60
N PRO A 138 -14.53 -17.18 -16.50
CA PRO A 138 -13.16 -17.68 -16.56
C PRO A 138 -12.35 -17.41 -15.29
N LEU A 139 -12.52 -16.23 -14.67
CA LEU A 139 -11.78 -15.82 -13.47
C LEU A 139 -12.19 -16.62 -12.22
N ASP A 140 -13.45 -17.08 -12.17
CA ASP A 140 -13.95 -17.94 -11.09
C ASP A 140 -13.51 -19.40 -11.25
N LYS A 141 -13.31 -19.85 -12.49
CA LYS A 141 -13.00 -21.25 -12.79
C LYS A 141 -11.50 -21.56 -12.76
N TYR A 142 -10.68 -20.65 -13.29
CA TYR A 142 -9.24 -20.83 -13.35
C TYR A 142 -8.58 -20.31 -12.08
N ASN A 143 -7.88 -21.20 -11.37
CA ASN A 143 -7.08 -20.82 -10.20
C ASN A 143 -5.89 -19.91 -10.60
N ASP A 144 -5.47 -19.97 -11.87
CA ASP A 144 -4.43 -19.13 -12.44
C ASP A 144 -5.07 -18.06 -13.34
N ILE A 145 -5.21 -16.84 -12.83
CA ILE A 145 -5.76 -15.73 -13.63
C ILE A 145 -4.89 -15.42 -14.85
N VAL A 146 -3.61 -15.82 -14.82
CA VAL A 146 -2.67 -15.58 -15.90
C VAL A 146 -3.16 -16.17 -17.21
N THR A 147 -3.88 -17.30 -17.18
CA THR A 147 -4.46 -17.88 -18.40
C THR A 147 -5.55 -16.99 -18.98
N ALA A 148 -6.35 -16.31 -18.15
CA ALA A 148 -7.33 -15.33 -18.60
C ALA A 148 -6.67 -14.05 -19.15
N LEU A 149 -5.56 -13.61 -18.54
CA LEU A 149 -4.74 -12.49 -19.04
C LEU A 149 -4.11 -12.79 -20.41
N THR A 150 -3.88 -14.06 -20.74
CA THR A 150 -3.35 -14.46 -22.06
C THR A 150 -4.41 -14.58 -23.17
N LEU A 151 -5.70 -14.45 -22.85
CA LEU A 151 -6.77 -14.56 -23.84
C LEU A 151 -6.82 -13.32 -24.73
N SER A 152 -6.63 -13.51 -26.03
CA SER A 152 -6.49 -12.40 -26.99
C SER A 152 -7.75 -11.55 -27.14
N ASN A 153 -8.94 -12.14 -26.95
CA ASN A 153 -10.21 -11.45 -27.10
C ASN A 153 -10.76 -10.92 -25.77
N TYR A 154 -10.14 -11.22 -24.62
CA TYR A 154 -10.61 -10.71 -23.33
C TYR A 154 -10.50 -9.18 -23.25
N PRO A 155 -9.34 -8.54 -23.54
CA PRO A 155 -9.24 -7.07 -23.59
C PRO A 155 -10.22 -6.46 -24.60
N ARG A 156 -10.42 -7.11 -25.75
CA ARG A 156 -11.32 -6.61 -26.81
C ARG A 156 -12.79 -6.56 -26.37
N VAL A 157 -13.24 -7.47 -25.50
CA VAL A 157 -14.59 -7.40 -24.93
C VAL A 157 -14.68 -6.22 -23.97
N MET A 158 -13.63 -5.98 -23.19
CA MET A 158 -13.53 -4.89 -22.22
C MET A 158 -13.54 -3.50 -22.90
N ASP A 159 -12.94 -3.36 -24.08
CA ASP A 159 -12.98 -2.14 -24.90
C ASP A 159 -14.39 -1.67 -25.29
N HIS A 160 -15.37 -2.58 -25.30
CA HIS A 160 -16.76 -2.28 -25.63
C HIS A 160 -17.61 -1.84 -24.42
N LEU A 161 -17.06 -1.92 -23.21
CA LEU A 161 -17.73 -1.52 -21.98
C LEU A 161 -17.65 0.00 -21.75
N ASP A 162 -18.64 0.51 -21.03
CA ASP A 162 -18.61 1.85 -20.47
C ASP A 162 -17.61 1.92 -19.29
N HIS A 163 -17.36 3.14 -18.81
CA HIS A 163 -16.32 3.39 -17.81
C HIS A 163 -16.66 2.75 -16.46
N GLU A 164 -17.92 2.83 -16.01
CA GLU A 164 -18.33 2.26 -14.72
C GLU A 164 -18.21 0.74 -14.73
N THR A 165 -18.67 0.10 -15.79
CA THR A 165 -18.55 -1.37 -15.92
C THR A 165 -17.09 -1.82 -16.02
N ASN A 166 -16.23 -1.03 -16.70
CA ASN A 166 -14.80 -1.32 -16.73
C ASN A 166 -14.16 -1.29 -15.34
N LYS A 167 -14.54 -0.32 -14.49
CA LYS A 167 -14.09 -0.27 -13.09
C LYS A 167 -14.56 -1.48 -12.29
N VAL A 168 -15.84 -1.86 -12.43
CA VAL A 168 -16.39 -3.06 -11.77
C VAL A 168 -15.61 -4.31 -12.19
N MET A 169 -15.34 -4.48 -13.48
CA MET A 169 -14.56 -5.63 -13.96
C MET A 169 -13.12 -5.60 -13.50
N ALA A 170 -12.47 -4.42 -13.48
CA ALA A 170 -11.13 -4.27 -12.94
C ALA A 170 -11.06 -4.69 -11.46
N MET A 171 -12.06 -4.31 -10.66
CA MET A 171 -12.17 -4.75 -9.26
C MET A 171 -12.37 -6.26 -9.13
N VAL A 172 -13.19 -6.88 -9.99
CA VAL A 172 -13.36 -8.35 -10.01
C VAL A 172 -12.04 -9.06 -10.33
N ILE A 173 -11.26 -8.54 -11.29
CA ILE A 173 -9.94 -9.08 -11.64
C ILE A 173 -9.00 -9.02 -10.42
N ILE A 174 -8.91 -7.85 -9.76
CA ILE A 174 -8.07 -7.69 -8.56
C ILE A 174 -8.53 -8.64 -7.44
N GLN A 175 -9.83 -8.72 -7.17
CA GLN A 175 -10.37 -9.60 -6.14
C GLN A 175 -10.10 -11.08 -6.42
N SER A 176 -10.17 -11.51 -7.69
CA SER A 176 -9.84 -12.88 -8.08
C SER A 176 -8.35 -13.19 -7.84
N ILE A 177 -7.44 -12.28 -8.20
CA ILE A 177 -6.01 -12.39 -7.90
C ILE A 177 -5.78 -12.55 -6.40
N MET A 178 -6.42 -11.70 -5.59
CA MET A 178 -6.28 -11.71 -4.13
C MET A 178 -6.83 -13.01 -3.52
N LYS A 179 -8.01 -13.46 -3.97
CA LYS A 179 -8.68 -14.66 -3.44
C LYS A 179 -7.87 -15.92 -3.70
N ASN A 180 -7.21 -16.00 -4.86
CA ASN A 180 -6.44 -17.17 -5.27
C ASN A 180 -4.95 -17.08 -4.88
N ASN A 181 -4.51 -15.96 -4.31
CA ASN A 181 -3.10 -15.65 -4.07
C ASN A 181 -2.22 -15.85 -5.32
N THR A 182 -2.74 -15.49 -6.50
CA THR A 182 -2.03 -15.67 -7.77
C THR A 182 -0.90 -14.64 -7.87
N CYS A 183 0.35 -15.12 -8.02
CA CYS A 183 1.50 -14.26 -8.21
C CYS A 183 1.73 -13.96 -9.70
N ILE A 184 1.90 -12.69 -10.05
CA ILE A 184 2.20 -12.26 -11.42
C ILE A 184 3.69 -11.95 -11.51
N SER A 185 4.41 -12.77 -12.26
CA SER A 185 5.87 -12.85 -12.20
C SER A 185 6.63 -12.32 -13.41
N THR A 186 5.98 -11.75 -14.43
CA THR A 186 6.69 -11.24 -15.63
C THR A 186 6.19 -9.87 -16.03
N ALA A 187 7.09 -8.99 -16.48
CA ALA A 187 6.75 -7.62 -16.87
C ALA A 187 5.65 -7.56 -17.96
N ASP A 188 5.66 -8.48 -18.93
CA ASP A 188 4.66 -8.54 -20.00
C ASP A 188 3.24 -8.80 -19.47
N LYS A 189 3.10 -9.73 -18.52
CA LYS A 189 1.80 -10.00 -17.87
C LYS A 189 1.33 -8.82 -17.03
N VAL A 190 2.26 -8.10 -16.40
CA VAL A 190 1.96 -6.89 -15.65
C VAL A 190 1.46 -5.78 -16.59
N GLU A 191 2.09 -5.60 -17.76
CA GLU A 191 1.61 -4.63 -18.76
C GLU A 191 0.17 -4.93 -19.19
N VAL A 192 -0.14 -6.20 -19.49
CA VAL A 192 -1.51 -6.61 -19.86
C VAL A 192 -2.49 -6.38 -18.72
N LEU A 193 -2.15 -6.77 -17.50
CA LEU A 193 -3.00 -6.56 -16.33
C LEU A 193 -3.30 -5.07 -16.11
N PHE A 194 -2.27 -4.22 -16.17
CA PHE A 194 -2.41 -2.78 -15.92
C PHE A 194 -3.24 -2.09 -17.00
N GLU A 195 -3.19 -2.56 -18.25
CA GLU A 195 -4.10 -2.08 -19.30
C GLU A 195 -5.55 -2.49 -19.02
N LEU A 196 -5.80 -3.69 -18.50
CA LEU A 196 -7.15 -4.12 -18.10
C LEU A 196 -7.70 -3.31 -16.92
N ILE A 197 -6.87 -2.93 -15.95
CA ILE A 197 -7.31 -2.16 -14.77
C ILE A 197 -7.11 -0.65 -14.93
N LYS A 198 -6.82 -0.18 -16.15
CA LYS A 198 -6.49 1.22 -16.43
C LYS A 198 -7.56 2.21 -15.97
N GLY A 199 -8.83 1.83 -16.01
CA GLY A 199 -9.94 2.65 -15.50
C GLY A 199 -9.90 2.93 -13.99
N LEU A 200 -9.14 2.14 -13.21
CA LEU A 200 -8.87 2.40 -11.79
C LEU A 200 -7.62 3.26 -11.59
N ILE A 201 -6.69 3.24 -12.55
CA ILE A 201 -5.37 3.86 -12.43
C ILE A 201 -5.33 5.26 -13.04
N MET A 202 -6.04 5.51 -14.13
CA MET A 202 -6.05 6.80 -14.83
C MET A 202 -7.45 7.41 -14.81
N ASP A 203 -7.53 8.74 -14.77
CA ASP A 203 -8.78 9.43 -15.07
C ASP A 203 -9.08 9.30 -16.56
N VAL A 204 -10.32 8.91 -16.86
CA VAL A 204 -10.84 8.94 -18.22
C VAL A 204 -11.56 10.27 -18.42
N ASP A 205 -11.22 10.98 -19.49
CA ASP A 205 -11.75 12.29 -19.84
C ASP A 205 -13.30 12.33 -19.73
N GLY A 206 -13.81 13.24 -18.90
CA GLY A 206 -15.25 13.53 -18.79
C GLY A 206 -15.93 13.13 -17.47
N THR A 207 -15.23 12.51 -16.51
CA THR A 207 -15.80 12.21 -15.19
C THR A 207 -15.75 13.46 -14.31
N THR A 208 -16.89 14.03 -13.93
CA THR A 208 -16.97 15.17 -13.02
C THR A 208 -16.60 14.74 -11.59
N VAL A 209 -15.63 15.44 -11.00
CA VAL A 209 -15.04 15.13 -9.68
C VAL A 209 -16.06 15.13 -8.54
N ASP A 210 -17.16 15.86 -8.69
CA ASP A 210 -18.17 16.09 -7.66
C ASP A 210 -19.20 14.94 -7.48
N GLU A 211 -19.17 13.90 -8.33
CA GLU A 211 -20.14 12.79 -8.29
C GLU A 211 -19.55 11.46 -7.79
N VAL A 212 -18.27 11.43 -7.41
CA VAL A 212 -17.61 10.20 -6.97
C VAL A 212 -17.70 10.07 -5.44
N ASP A 213 -18.24 8.95 -4.96
CA ASP A 213 -18.19 8.61 -3.54
C ASP A 213 -16.71 8.41 -3.11
N GLU A 214 -16.26 9.20 -2.13
CA GLU A 214 -14.89 9.13 -1.63
C GLU A 214 -14.58 7.80 -0.96
N GLU A 215 -15.56 7.14 -0.33
CA GLU A 215 -15.35 5.82 0.28
C GLU A 215 -15.09 4.77 -0.80
N ASP A 216 -15.94 4.72 -1.82
CA ASP A 216 -15.77 3.81 -2.96
C ASP A 216 -14.44 4.06 -3.69
N PHE A 217 -14.09 5.32 -3.93
CA PHE A 217 -12.81 5.69 -4.55
C PHE A 217 -11.63 5.20 -3.71
N ASN A 218 -11.68 5.38 -2.39
CA ASN A 218 -10.62 4.92 -1.50
C ASN A 218 -10.51 3.38 -1.52
N GLU A 219 -11.62 2.65 -1.55
CA GLU A 219 -11.62 1.19 -1.68
C GLU A 219 -11.02 0.71 -3.01
N GLU A 220 -11.36 1.37 -4.12
CA GLU A 220 -10.76 1.15 -5.43
C GLU A 220 -9.24 1.32 -5.37
N GLN A 221 -8.76 2.46 -4.87
CA GLN A 221 -7.33 2.77 -4.82
C GLN A 221 -6.56 1.86 -3.86
N ASN A 222 -7.15 1.51 -2.72
CA ASN A 222 -6.58 0.52 -1.79
C ASN A 222 -6.47 -0.86 -2.44
N SER A 223 -7.39 -1.24 -3.31
CA SER A 223 -7.33 -2.51 -4.04
C SER A 223 -6.19 -2.53 -5.05
N VAL A 224 -5.96 -1.42 -5.77
CA VAL A 224 -4.79 -1.25 -6.63
C VAL A 224 -3.49 -1.30 -5.84
N ALA A 225 -3.42 -0.62 -4.68
CA ALA A 225 -2.24 -0.67 -3.82
C ALA A 225 -1.94 -2.10 -3.32
N ARG A 226 -2.97 -2.88 -2.97
CA ARG A 226 -2.83 -4.30 -2.62
C ARG A 226 -2.34 -5.15 -3.78
N LEU A 227 -2.81 -4.87 -5.00
CA LEU A 227 -2.39 -5.58 -6.21
C LEU A 227 -0.88 -5.54 -6.42
N VAL A 228 -0.24 -4.39 -6.14
CA VAL A 228 1.21 -4.23 -6.27
C VAL A 228 1.99 -5.26 -5.45
N HIS A 229 1.44 -5.72 -4.31
CA HIS A 229 2.08 -6.73 -3.46
C HIS A 229 1.96 -8.17 -4.01
N MET A 230 1.10 -8.42 -5.00
CA MET A 230 0.97 -9.71 -5.69
C MET A 230 1.91 -9.84 -6.88
N LEU A 231 2.60 -8.76 -7.24
CA LEU A 231 3.60 -8.73 -8.29
C LEU A 231 4.95 -9.11 -7.68
N HIS A 232 5.48 -10.27 -8.03
CA HIS A 232 6.73 -10.76 -7.47
C HIS A 232 7.43 -11.70 -8.45
N ASN A 233 8.75 -11.53 -8.57
CA ASN A 233 9.63 -12.48 -9.23
C ASN A 233 10.88 -12.67 -8.35
N ASP A 234 11.36 -13.91 -8.25
CA ASP A 234 12.57 -14.25 -7.49
C ASP A 234 13.85 -13.74 -8.17
N GLU A 235 13.83 -13.58 -9.50
CA GLU A 235 14.91 -13.01 -10.29
C GLU A 235 14.93 -11.47 -10.15
N PRO A 236 16.01 -10.87 -9.59
CA PRO A 236 16.04 -9.44 -9.30
C PRO A 236 15.86 -8.54 -10.52
N GLU A 237 16.38 -8.94 -11.68
CA GLU A 237 16.30 -8.17 -12.91
C GLU A 237 14.88 -8.11 -13.48
N GLU A 238 14.19 -9.26 -13.49
CA GLU A 238 12.80 -9.31 -13.92
C GLU A 238 11.89 -8.58 -12.92
N MET A 239 12.17 -8.69 -11.62
CA MET A 239 11.47 -7.91 -10.60
C MET A 239 11.67 -6.39 -10.78
N PHE A 240 12.88 -5.97 -11.15
CA PHE A 240 13.14 -4.56 -11.47
C PHE A 240 12.35 -4.10 -12.71
N LYS A 241 12.29 -4.92 -13.77
CA LYS A 241 11.44 -4.62 -14.94
C LYS A 241 9.97 -4.50 -14.56
N ILE A 242 9.45 -5.40 -13.72
CA ILE A 242 8.08 -5.31 -13.17
C ILE A 242 7.87 -3.96 -12.47
N ILE A 243 8.78 -3.55 -11.59
CA ILE A 243 8.71 -2.26 -10.88
C ILE A 243 8.70 -1.09 -11.87
N CYS A 244 9.53 -1.11 -12.91
CA CYS A 244 9.56 -0.08 -13.95
C CYS A 244 8.24 -0.02 -14.75
N THR A 245 7.66 -1.18 -15.08
CA THR A 245 6.35 -1.27 -15.74
C THR A 245 5.25 -0.69 -14.86
N VAL A 246 5.20 -1.08 -13.57
CA VAL A 246 4.22 -0.55 -12.62
C VAL A 246 4.37 0.96 -12.44
N LYS A 247 5.61 1.46 -12.33
CA LYS A 247 5.89 2.91 -12.28
C LYS A 247 5.28 3.63 -13.48
N LYS A 248 5.53 3.15 -14.71
CA LYS A 248 5.03 3.76 -15.95
C LYS A 248 3.51 4.00 -15.89
N HIS A 249 2.75 3.02 -15.40
CA HIS A 249 1.30 3.13 -15.30
C HIS A 249 0.86 4.01 -14.13
N ILE A 250 1.40 3.80 -12.92
CA ILE A 250 0.97 4.55 -11.72
C ILE A 250 1.26 6.06 -11.86
N MET A 251 2.40 6.43 -12.45
CA MET A 251 2.77 7.84 -12.63
C MET A 251 1.82 8.62 -13.54
N SER A 252 1.00 7.94 -14.33
CA SER A 252 -0.02 8.56 -15.17
C SER A 252 -1.37 8.79 -14.46
N GLY A 253 -1.50 8.32 -13.20
CA GLY A 253 -2.79 8.28 -12.51
C GLY A 253 -3.27 9.56 -11.83
N GLY A 254 -2.41 10.58 -11.81
CA GLY A 254 -2.76 11.92 -11.34
C GLY A 254 -2.86 12.08 -9.81
N PRO A 255 -3.19 13.30 -9.36
CA PRO A 255 -2.96 13.74 -7.99
C PRO A 255 -3.70 12.96 -6.90
N ARG A 256 -4.91 12.52 -7.18
CA ARG A 256 -5.75 11.83 -6.19
C ARG A 256 -5.31 10.40 -5.94
N ARG A 257 -4.68 9.73 -6.91
CA ARG A 257 -4.34 8.30 -6.85
C ARG A 257 -2.92 8.02 -6.39
N LEU A 258 -1.99 8.91 -6.73
CA LEU A 258 -0.58 8.76 -6.33
C LEU A 258 -0.40 8.51 -4.82
N PRO A 259 -1.10 9.19 -3.89
CA PRO A 259 -0.93 8.96 -2.45
C PRO A 259 -1.24 7.53 -1.99
N PHE A 260 -2.12 6.82 -2.70
CA PHE A 260 -2.51 5.45 -2.36
C PHE A 260 -1.55 4.43 -2.96
N THR A 261 -1.15 4.64 -4.21
CA THR A 261 -0.46 3.64 -5.02
C THR A 261 1.07 3.77 -4.94
N VAL A 262 1.61 4.99 -4.81
CA VAL A 262 3.06 5.23 -4.70
C VAL A 262 3.70 4.53 -3.50
N PRO A 263 3.13 4.57 -2.27
CA PRO A 263 3.72 3.87 -1.14
C PRO A 263 3.90 2.38 -1.40
N SER A 264 2.90 1.71 -1.99
CA SER A 264 2.97 0.27 -2.29
C SER A 264 4.09 -0.06 -3.28
N LEU A 265 4.28 0.78 -4.31
CA LEU A 265 5.37 0.66 -5.28
C LEU A 265 6.74 0.85 -4.63
N ILE A 266 6.88 1.87 -3.78
CA ILE A 266 8.12 2.14 -3.05
C ILE A 266 8.48 0.97 -2.15
N PHE A 267 7.54 0.45 -1.35
CA PHE A 267 7.82 -0.68 -0.47
C PHE A 267 8.13 -1.97 -1.24
N SER A 268 7.56 -2.17 -2.43
CA SER A 268 7.92 -3.27 -3.33
C SER A 268 9.38 -3.15 -3.80
N ALA A 269 9.80 -1.95 -4.22
CA ALA A 269 11.19 -1.68 -4.60
C ALA A 269 12.17 -1.77 -3.41
N LEU A 270 11.80 -1.30 -2.21
CA LEU A 270 12.61 -1.47 -0.99
C LEU A 270 12.76 -2.95 -0.59
N ARG A 271 11.77 -3.80 -0.89
CA ARG A 271 11.90 -5.25 -0.71
C ARG A 271 12.95 -5.84 -1.66
N LEU A 272 12.96 -5.41 -2.92
CA LEU A 272 14.00 -5.81 -3.88
C LEU A 272 15.40 -5.38 -3.44
N ILE A 273 15.56 -4.16 -2.92
CA ILE A 273 16.85 -3.68 -2.39
C ILE A 273 17.35 -4.58 -1.25
N ARG A 274 16.48 -4.96 -0.31
CA ARG A 274 16.85 -5.88 0.78
C ARG A 274 17.23 -7.27 0.27
N GLN A 275 16.60 -7.75 -0.80
CA GLN A 275 16.97 -9.00 -1.44
C GLN A 275 18.36 -8.92 -2.08
N LEU A 276 18.69 -7.82 -2.75
CA LEU A 276 20.00 -7.60 -3.36
C LEU A 276 21.13 -7.52 -2.31
N HIS A 277 20.88 -6.88 -1.17
CA HIS A 277 21.85 -6.85 -0.06
C HIS A 277 22.20 -8.28 0.43
N GLY A 278 21.19 -9.17 0.52
CA GLY A 278 21.42 -10.55 0.98
C GLY A 278 22.21 -11.45 0.01
N GLN A 279 22.55 -10.97 -1.19
CA GLN A 279 23.17 -11.74 -2.28
C GLN A 279 24.61 -11.31 -2.60
N ASP A 280 25.31 -10.60 -1.71
CA ASP A 280 26.72 -10.18 -1.89
C ASP A 280 27.77 -11.33 -1.97
N GLY A 281 27.34 -12.56 -2.28
CA GLY A 281 28.20 -13.69 -2.63
C GLY A 281 27.95 -14.18 -4.05
N ASP A 282 28.94 -13.97 -4.93
CA ASP A 282 29.11 -14.51 -6.29
C ASP A 282 28.01 -14.20 -7.33
N ILE A 283 28.22 -13.16 -8.13
CA ILE A 283 27.54 -12.99 -9.43
C ILE A 283 28.56 -13.17 -10.56
N VAL A 284 28.48 -14.34 -11.19
CA VAL A 284 29.13 -14.67 -12.48
C VAL A 284 28.11 -14.36 -13.58
N GLY A 285 28.30 -13.28 -14.34
CA GLY A 285 27.46 -12.91 -15.49
C GLY A 285 27.93 -11.62 -16.18
N GLU A 286 27.80 -11.55 -17.51
CA GLU A 286 28.28 -10.43 -18.35
C GLU A 286 27.29 -9.24 -18.44
N GLU A 287 26.07 -9.33 -17.90
CA GLU A 287 25.12 -8.21 -17.86
C GLU A 287 25.35 -7.34 -16.61
N VAL A 288 25.26 -6.00 -16.76
CA VAL A 288 25.47 -5.07 -15.63
C VAL A 288 24.34 -5.27 -14.62
N PRO A 289 24.59 -5.86 -13.45
CA PRO A 289 23.52 -6.27 -12.55
C PRO A 289 22.68 -5.07 -12.08
N THR A 290 21.43 -5.34 -11.72
CA THR A 290 20.57 -4.34 -11.09
C THR A 290 21.15 -3.98 -9.72
N THR A 291 21.77 -2.80 -9.63
CA THR A 291 22.37 -2.33 -8.37
C THR A 291 21.35 -1.58 -7.52
N PRO A 292 21.43 -1.64 -6.17
CA PRO A 292 20.60 -0.83 -5.27
C PRO A 292 20.58 0.67 -5.63
N LYS A 293 21.70 1.24 -6.08
CA LYS A 293 21.81 2.65 -6.51
C LYS A 293 20.82 3.01 -7.63
N LYS A 294 20.66 2.14 -8.64
CA LYS A 294 19.70 2.35 -9.74
C LYS A 294 18.26 2.36 -9.22
N ILE A 295 17.96 1.49 -8.25
CA ILE A 295 16.62 1.42 -7.63
C ILE A 295 16.38 2.68 -6.80
N PHE A 296 17.36 3.15 -6.03
CA PHE A 296 17.22 4.41 -5.27
C PHE A 296 17.02 5.64 -6.17
N GLN A 297 17.69 5.72 -7.32
CA GLN A 297 17.42 6.76 -8.31
C GLN A 297 15.97 6.72 -8.79
N LEU A 298 15.47 5.53 -9.11
CA LEU A 298 14.07 5.32 -9.49
C LEU A 298 13.10 5.77 -8.37
N LEU A 299 13.40 5.43 -7.12
CA LEU A 299 12.61 5.81 -5.94
C LEU A 299 12.59 7.34 -5.75
N ASN A 300 13.72 8.01 -5.93
CA ASN A 300 13.78 9.47 -5.85
C ASN A 300 12.85 10.13 -6.89
N GLU A 301 12.91 9.69 -8.15
CA GLU A 301 12.02 10.20 -9.20
C GLU A 301 10.53 9.98 -8.88
N ILE A 302 10.18 8.83 -8.30
CA ILE A 302 8.79 8.52 -7.91
C ILE A 302 8.32 9.44 -6.77
N ILE A 303 9.16 9.66 -5.75
CA ILE A 303 8.81 10.51 -4.60
C ILE A 303 8.76 11.99 -5.01
N GLU A 304 9.66 12.43 -5.90
CA GLU A 304 9.65 13.80 -6.44
C GLU A 304 8.33 14.10 -7.15
N ALA A 305 7.86 13.17 -8.01
CA ALA A 305 6.55 13.30 -8.65
C ALA A 305 5.41 13.38 -7.63
N LEU A 306 5.44 12.60 -6.54
CA LEU A 306 4.43 12.71 -5.47
C LEU A 306 4.50 14.07 -4.74
N SER A 307 5.71 14.59 -4.52
CA SER A 307 5.91 15.85 -3.80
C SER A 307 5.36 17.06 -4.55
N SER A 308 5.46 17.07 -5.90
CA SER A 308 4.90 18.13 -6.74
C SER A 308 3.36 18.24 -6.70
N VAL A 309 2.71 17.28 -6.05
CA VAL A 309 1.27 17.08 -6.10
C VAL A 309 0.60 17.28 -4.72
N SER A 310 1.24 18.08 -3.86
CA SER A 310 0.68 18.57 -2.60
C SER A 310 0.47 17.51 -1.50
N PHE A 311 1.28 16.43 -1.48
CA PHE A 311 1.35 15.48 -0.34
C PHE A 311 2.74 15.47 0.33
N PRO A 312 3.25 16.62 0.81
CA PRO A 312 4.62 16.75 1.27
C PRO A 312 4.93 15.90 2.51
N GLU A 313 3.95 15.69 3.40
CA GLU A 313 4.18 14.86 4.59
C GLU A 313 4.36 13.38 4.23
N LEU A 314 3.63 12.87 3.23
CA LEU A 314 3.77 11.48 2.79
C LEU A 314 5.11 11.31 2.07
N ALA A 315 5.45 12.23 1.16
CA ALA A 315 6.74 12.24 0.48
C ALA A 315 7.91 12.29 1.47
N LEU A 316 7.84 13.13 2.51
CA LEU A 316 8.85 13.19 3.58
C LEU A 316 9.03 11.83 4.28
N ARG A 317 7.92 11.17 4.65
CA ARG A 317 7.98 9.83 5.28
C ARG A 317 8.65 8.81 4.35
N LEU A 318 8.34 8.84 3.06
CA LEU A 318 8.92 7.95 2.06
C LEU A 318 10.41 8.23 1.84
N TYR A 319 10.84 9.49 1.80
CA TYR A 319 12.25 9.86 1.76
C TYR A 319 13.00 9.33 2.98
N LEU A 320 12.45 9.46 4.19
CA LEU A 320 13.07 8.92 5.40
C LEU A 320 13.17 7.39 5.37
N GLN A 321 12.15 6.68 4.86
CA GLN A 321 12.22 5.22 4.69
C GLN A 321 13.28 4.81 3.65
N CYS A 322 13.43 5.57 2.56
CA CYS A 322 14.49 5.32 1.58
C CYS A 322 15.88 5.63 2.15
N ALA A 323 16.01 6.65 3.00
CA ALA A 323 17.25 6.96 3.70
C ALA A 323 17.67 5.84 4.65
N GLU A 324 16.72 5.25 5.40
CA GLU A 324 16.98 4.09 6.25
C GLU A 324 17.37 2.86 5.44
N ALA A 325 16.71 2.59 4.31
CA ALA A 325 17.13 1.49 3.45
C ALA A 325 18.53 1.73 2.81
N ALA A 326 18.87 2.98 2.50
CA ALA A 326 20.19 3.33 2.00
C ALA A 326 21.27 3.23 3.09
N ASN A 327 20.90 3.51 4.35
CA ASN A 327 21.74 3.23 5.53
C ASN A 327 22.11 1.76 5.59
N ASP A 328 21.11 0.90 5.49
CA ASP A 328 21.29 -0.54 5.56
C ASP A 328 22.14 -1.07 4.39
N CYS A 329 22.29 -0.32 3.29
CA CYS A 329 23.15 -0.67 2.16
C CYS A 329 24.53 0.02 2.19
N ASP A 330 24.88 0.70 3.28
CA ASP A 330 26.12 1.49 3.43
C ASP A 330 26.31 2.55 2.31
N LEU A 331 25.21 3.09 1.77
CA LEU A 331 25.22 4.09 0.70
C LEU A 331 25.07 5.51 1.25
N GLU A 332 26.13 6.02 1.90
CA GLU A 332 26.13 7.34 2.54
C GLU A 332 25.62 8.48 1.62
N PRO A 333 26.09 8.65 0.37
CA PRO A 333 25.67 9.77 -0.47
C PRO A 333 24.17 9.73 -0.79
N VAL A 334 23.62 8.53 -0.98
CA VAL A 334 22.22 8.31 -1.29
C VAL A 334 21.35 8.61 -0.07
N ALA A 335 21.74 8.13 1.11
CA ALA A 335 21.06 8.44 2.36
C ALA A 335 21.06 9.95 2.65
N TYR A 336 22.21 10.62 2.41
CA TYR A 336 22.36 12.05 2.62
C TYR A 336 21.46 12.88 1.70
N GLU A 337 21.35 12.47 0.43
CA GLU A 337 20.47 13.12 -0.54
C GLU A 337 19.00 13.00 -0.13
N PHE A 338 18.54 11.82 0.26
CA PHE A 338 17.17 11.65 0.77
C PHE A 338 16.87 12.49 2.02
N PHE A 339 17.81 12.60 2.97
CA PHE A 339 17.64 13.52 4.09
C PHE A 339 17.59 14.99 3.65
N THR A 340 18.40 15.37 2.66
CA THR A 340 18.39 16.72 2.12
C THR A 340 17.02 17.05 1.50
N GLN A 341 16.46 16.14 0.70
CA GLN A 341 15.11 16.30 0.13
C GLN A 341 14.03 16.36 1.23
N ALA A 342 14.13 15.52 2.26
CA ALA A 342 13.21 15.56 3.40
C ALA A 342 13.27 16.90 4.16
N PHE A 343 14.46 17.49 4.31
CA PHE A 343 14.62 18.82 4.92
C PHE A 343 14.06 19.94 4.04
N VAL A 344 14.24 19.87 2.72
CA VAL A 344 13.65 20.84 1.77
C VAL A 344 12.12 20.81 1.88
N LEU A 345 11.50 19.63 1.84
CA LEU A 345 10.04 19.51 2.01
C LEU A 345 9.57 20.03 3.36
N TYR A 346 10.31 19.77 4.44
CA TYR A 346 9.98 20.30 5.76
C TYR A 346 9.99 21.82 5.80
N GLU A 347 10.94 22.47 5.12
CA GLU A 347 11.11 23.93 5.15
C GLU A 347 10.14 24.65 4.20
N GLU A 348 9.94 24.11 3.00
CA GLU A 348 9.24 24.81 1.92
C GLU A 348 7.75 24.45 1.85
N GLU A 349 7.38 23.19 2.13
CA GLU A 349 6.03 22.69 1.83
C GLU A 349 5.18 22.39 3.08
N ILE A 350 5.80 22.05 4.22
CA ILE A 350 5.05 21.71 5.46
C ILE A 350 4.82 22.97 6.31
N ALA A 351 3.68 23.63 6.09
CA ALA A 351 3.30 24.84 6.82
C ALA A 351 2.49 24.60 8.11
N ASP A 352 1.72 23.51 8.20
CA ASP A 352 0.87 23.25 9.38
C ASP A 352 1.72 22.96 10.63
N SER A 353 1.40 23.63 11.74
CA SER A 353 2.19 23.54 12.97
C SER A 353 2.21 22.13 13.57
N LYS A 354 1.13 21.34 13.45
CA LYS A 354 1.12 19.97 13.98
C LYS A 354 1.86 19.01 13.06
N ALA A 355 1.72 19.20 11.75
CA ALA A 355 2.47 18.48 10.73
C ALA A 355 3.98 18.71 10.88
N GLN A 356 4.43 19.95 11.07
CA GLN A 356 5.83 20.29 11.33
C GLN A 356 6.37 19.55 12.57
N VAL A 357 5.61 19.54 13.67
CA VAL A 357 6.00 18.82 14.88
C VAL A 357 6.16 17.32 14.60
N THR A 358 5.22 16.72 13.87
CA THR A 358 5.30 15.30 13.51
C THR A 358 6.49 15.01 12.60
N ALA A 359 6.67 15.82 11.56
CA ALA A 359 7.76 15.68 10.59
C ALA A 359 9.14 15.82 11.25
N ILE A 360 9.35 16.81 12.12
CA ILE A 360 10.66 16.98 12.77
C ILE A 360 10.98 15.84 13.74
N HIS A 361 9.99 15.30 14.44
CA HIS A 361 10.21 14.12 15.30
C HIS A 361 10.55 12.87 14.49
N LEU A 362 9.93 12.69 13.30
CA LEU A 362 10.29 11.62 12.38
C LEU A 362 11.70 11.78 11.82
N ILE A 363 12.10 13.00 11.45
CA ILE A 363 13.47 13.30 11.02
C ILE A 363 14.46 12.97 12.14
N ILE A 364 14.22 13.42 13.37
CA ILE A 364 15.09 13.16 14.52
C ILE A 364 15.19 11.64 14.78
N GLY A 365 14.05 10.95 14.81
CA GLY A 365 13.99 9.52 15.06
C GLY A 365 14.73 8.71 13.99
N SER A 366 14.52 9.04 12.71
CA SER A 366 15.20 8.37 11.60
C SER A 366 16.70 8.65 11.66
N LEU A 367 17.09 9.93 11.82
CA LEU A 367 18.49 10.36 11.90
C LEU A 367 19.22 9.76 13.12
N GLN A 368 18.53 9.43 14.20
CA GLN A 368 19.11 8.75 15.37
C GLN A 368 19.53 7.31 15.04
N ARG A 369 18.84 6.64 14.12
CA ARG A 369 19.11 5.25 13.70
C ARG A 369 20.17 5.13 12.60
N MET A 370 20.54 6.26 11.99
CA MET A 370 21.53 6.30 10.92
C MET A 370 22.94 6.12 11.47
N ASN A 371 23.66 5.14 10.93
CA ASN A 371 25.06 4.82 11.25
C ASN A 371 26.00 4.99 10.04
N VAL A 372 25.46 5.13 8.83
CA VAL A 372 26.24 5.27 7.58
C VAL A 372 26.95 6.62 7.44
N PHE A 373 26.52 7.65 8.19
CA PHE A 373 27.05 9.01 8.01
C PHE A 373 28.40 9.20 8.68
N GLY A 374 29.36 9.72 7.91
CA GLY A 374 30.60 10.27 8.44
C GLY A 374 30.35 11.51 9.30
N VAL A 375 31.37 11.88 10.09
CA VAL A 375 31.27 12.94 11.12
C VAL A 375 30.75 14.26 10.56
N GLU A 376 31.25 14.70 9.40
CA GLU A 376 30.88 16.00 8.80
C GLU A 376 29.41 16.04 8.34
N ASN A 377 28.98 15.00 7.63
CA ASN A 377 27.60 14.88 7.15
C ASN A 377 26.63 14.73 8.33
N ARG A 378 26.98 13.90 9.32
CA ARG A 378 26.22 13.73 10.56
C ARG A 378 26.07 15.06 11.31
N ASP A 379 27.15 15.81 11.51
CA ASP A 379 27.12 17.10 12.19
C ASP A 379 26.26 18.12 11.44
N THR A 380 26.34 18.14 10.11
CA THR A 380 25.50 19.02 9.27
C THR A 380 24.01 18.71 9.44
N LEU A 381 23.61 17.44 9.34
CA LEU A 381 22.20 17.03 9.45
C LEU A 381 21.65 17.25 10.87
N THR A 382 22.44 16.96 11.90
CA THR A 382 22.04 17.18 13.30
C THR A 382 21.94 18.66 13.64
N HIS A 383 22.83 19.50 13.11
CA HIS A 383 22.74 20.95 13.25
C HIS A 383 21.45 21.50 12.60
N LYS A 384 21.09 21.02 11.40
CA LYS A 384 19.81 21.38 10.76
C LYS A 384 18.60 20.94 11.60
N ALA A 385 18.55 19.68 12.02
CA ALA A 385 17.44 19.15 12.84
C ALA A 385 17.26 19.90 14.18
N THR A 386 18.36 20.19 14.87
CA THR A 386 18.33 20.98 16.12
C THR A 386 17.91 22.43 15.86
N GLY A 387 18.35 23.02 14.74
CA GLY A 387 17.95 24.33 14.28
C GLY A 387 16.44 24.43 14.06
N TYR A 388 15.85 23.51 13.29
CA TYR A 388 14.41 23.48 13.02
C TYR A 388 13.57 23.18 14.26
N SER A 389 14.00 22.25 15.11
CA SER A 389 13.35 21.96 16.40
C SER A 389 13.20 23.21 17.28
N ALA A 390 14.21 24.09 17.23
CA ALA A 390 14.19 25.34 17.95
C ALA A 390 13.47 26.49 17.23
N LYS A 391 12.92 26.28 16.03
CA LYS A 391 12.11 27.27 15.30
C LYS A 391 10.61 26.98 15.37
N LEU A 392 10.19 25.87 16.00
CA LEU A 392 8.76 25.55 16.18
C LEU A 392 8.01 26.68 16.91
N LEU A 393 6.79 26.93 16.45
CA LEU A 393 5.96 28.06 16.89
C LEU A 393 5.57 27.97 18.37
N LYS A 394 5.08 26.79 18.80
CA LYS A 394 4.57 26.56 20.15
C LYS A 394 5.70 26.16 21.09
N LYS A 395 5.80 26.83 22.24
CA LYS A 395 6.84 26.58 23.25
C LYS A 395 6.87 25.14 23.77
N PRO A 396 5.72 24.49 24.09
CA PRO A 396 5.75 23.09 24.51
C PRO A 396 6.32 22.17 23.44
N ASP A 397 5.91 22.34 22.18
CA ASP A 397 6.37 21.50 21.07
C ASP A 397 7.86 21.75 20.75
N GLN A 398 8.28 23.03 20.79
CA GLN A 398 9.68 23.44 20.70
C GLN A 398 10.53 22.77 21.79
N CYS A 399 10.05 22.75 23.04
CA CYS A 399 10.73 22.12 24.16
C CYS A 399 10.94 20.61 23.91
N ARG A 400 9.87 19.92 23.48
CA ARG A 400 9.88 18.49 23.20
C ARG A 400 10.82 18.11 22.07
N ALA A 401 10.76 18.81 20.96
CA ALA A 401 11.67 18.59 19.84
C ALA A 401 13.14 18.85 20.22
N VAL A 402 13.41 19.91 21.00
CA VAL A 402 14.78 20.26 21.41
C VAL A 402 15.38 19.22 22.37
N TYR A 403 14.64 18.75 23.37
CA TYR A 403 15.18 17.65 24.19
C TYR A 403 15.23 16.34 23.40
N ALA A 404 14.35 16.09 22.42
CA ALA A 404 14.43 14.90 21.58
C ALA A 404 15.73 14.86 20.78
N CYS A 405 16.20 16.02 20.29
CA CYS A 405 17.50 16.14 19.62
C CYS A 405 18.69 15.73 20.48
N SER A 406 18.57 15.68 21.81
CA SER A 406 19.68 15.19 22.66
C SER A 406 20.07 13.74 22.32
N HIS A 407 19.12 12.92 21.84
CA HIS A 407 19.37 11.53 21.45
C HIS A 407 20.22 11.40 20.18
N LEU A 408 20.33 12.47 19.38
CA LEU A 408 21.23 12.50 18.22
C LEU A 408 22.71 12.54 18.63
N PHE A 409 23.01 12.93 19.87
CA PHE A 409 24.36 13.08 20.41
C PHE A 409 24.73 11.97 21.40
N TRP A 410 23.84 10.99 21.60
CA TRP A 410 24.04 9.90 22.54
C TRP A 410 23.37 8.62 22.06
N VAL A 411 24.15 7.76 21.40
CA VAL A 411 23.71 6.47 20.87
C VAL A 411 24.40 5.36 21.67
N ASP A 412 23.61 4.40 22.16
CA ASP A 412 24.07 3.35 23.08
C ASP A 412 24.60 2.11 22.36
N ASP A 413 25.46 2.33 21.36
CA ASP A 413 26.17 1.29 20.59
C ASP A 413 27.68 1.36 20.85
N GLN A 414 28.43 0.30 20.51
CA GLN A 414 29.88 0.22 20.76
C GLN A 414 30.66 1.36 20.09
N ASP A 415 30.28 1.71 18.86
CA ASP A 415 30.83 2.83 18.09
C ASP A 415 29.88 4.04 18.02
N GLY A 416 28.87 4.05 18.90
CA GLY A 416 27.86 5.11 18.97
C GLY A 416 28.44 6.44 19.45
N ILE A 417 27.88 7.55 18.94
CA ILE A 417 28.27 8.90 19.36
C ILE A 417 27.91 9.10 20.83
N LYS A 418 28.87 9.54 21.66
CA LYS A 418 28.69 9.83 23.09
C LYS A 418 29.20 11.23 23.43
N ASP A 419 28.54 12.24 22.89
CA ASP A 419 28.85 13.65 23.16
C ASP A 419 27.96 14.18 24.30
N GLY A 420 28.44 14.00 25.53
CA GLY A 420 27.72 14.43 26.72
C GLY A 420 27.51 15.95 26.83
N GLU A 421 28.40 16.75 26.24
CA GLU A 421 28.31 18.21 26.28
C GLU A 421 27.17 18.73 25.40
N ARG A 422 27.05 18.21 24.17
CA ARG A 422 25.93 18.54 23.28
C ARG A 422 24.60 18.03 23.82
N VAL A 423 24.57 16.86 24.46
CA VAL A 423 23.38 16.38 25.21
C VAL A 423 22.96 17.41 26.25
N LEU A 424 23.88 17.84 27.10
CA LEU A 424 23.59 18.82 28.14
C LEU A 424 23.16 20.18 27.57
N LEU A 425 23.73 20.59 26.42
CA LEU A 425 23.34 21.81 25.72
C LEU A 425 21.87 21.76 25.28
N CYS A 426 21.42 20.65 24.67
CA CYS A 426 20.03 20.41 24.31
C CYS A 426 19.11 20.47 25.54
N LEU A 427 19.46 19.77 26.61
CA LEU A 427 18.65 19.74 27.84
C LEU A 427 18.57 21.11 28.52
N LYS A 428 19.68 21.86 28.60
CA LYS A 428 19.69 23.24 29.11
C LYS A 428 18.87 24.19 28.23
N ARG A 429 18.85 23.97 26.92
CA ARG A 429 18.02 24.76 26.00
C ARG A 429 16.53 24.44 26.19
N ALA A 430 16.17 23.16 26.30
CA ALA A 430 14.81 22.72 26.60
C ALA A 430 14.32 23.30 27.93
N LEU A 431 15.15 23.27 28.98
CA LEU A 431 14.82 23.88 30.28
C LEU A 431 14.57 25.39 30.18
N ARG A 432 15.37 26.12 29.40
CA ARG A 432 15.13 27.55 29.14
C ARG A 432 13.80 27.80 28.41
N ILE A 433 13.44 26.94 27.46
CA ILE A 433 12.16 27.02 26.74
C ILE A 433 10.98 26.72 27.67
N ALA A 434 11.10 25.69 28.52
CA ALA A 434 10.10 25.34 29.52
C ALA A 434 9.86 26.48 30.51
N ASN A 435 10.93 27.10 31.03
CA ASN A 435 10.83 28.30 31.87
C ASN A 435 10.11 29.46 31.18
N ALA A 436 10.43 29.72 29.91
CA ALA A 436 9.74 30.77 29.15
C ALA A 436 8.25 30.44 28.96
N ALA A 437 7.91 29.16 28.73
CA ALA A 437 6.51 28.71 28.62
C ALA A 437 5.75 28.90 29.95
N GLN A 438 6.38 28.55 31.07
CA GLN A 438 5.84 28.72 32.41
C GLN A 438 5.58 30.21 32.72
N GLN A 439 6.55 31.08 32.43
CA GLN A 439 6.39 32.53 32.63
C GLN A 439 5.24 33.12 31.81
N MET A 440 5.08 32.68 30.55
CA MET A 440 3.97 33.12 29.70
C MET A 440 2.60 32.67 30.25
N ALA A 441 2.51 31.44 30.77
CA ALA A 441 1.28 30.93 31.38
C ALA A 441 0.90 31.70 32.65
N ASN A 442 1.87 31.99 33.51
CA ASN A 442 1.66 32.76 34.73
C ASN A 442 1.14 34.19 34.45
N VAL A 443 1.58 34.81 33.35
CA VAL A 443 1.12 36.15 32.94
C VAL A 443 -0.29 36.12 32.34
N ALA A 444 -0.68 35.03 31.69
CA ALA A 444 -1.96 34.88 30.99
C ALA A 444 -3.20 34.71 31.91
N ARG A 445 -3.09 34.95 33.23
CA ARG A 445 -4.15 34.92 34.26
C ARG A 445 -5.17 33.79 34.06
N GLY A 446 -4.84 32.60 34.57
CA GLY A 446 -5.82 31.51 34.74
C GLY A 446 -5.41 30.15 34.18
N SER A 447 -4.17 30.00 33.67
CA SER A 447 -3.62 28.69 33.30
C SER A 447 -2.39 28.41 34.14
N SER A 448 -2.43 27.33 34.91
CA SER A 448 -1.22 26.63 35.35
C SER A 448 -0.31 26.42 34.13
N GLY A 449 0.96 26.78 34.28
CA GLY A 449 1.94 26.56 33.22
C GLY A 449 2.28 25.07 33.08
N PRO A 450 2.99 24.68 32.01
CA PRO A 450 3.20 23.27 31.71
C PRO A 450 4.30 22.68 32.61
N VAL A 451 4.03 22.50 33.91
CA VAL A 451 4.89 21.80 34.87
C VAL A 451 5.28 20.42 34.34
N THR A 452 4.40 19.80 33.57
CA THR A 452 4.63 18.56 32.82
C THR A 452 5.92 18.57 32.00
N LEU A 453 6.30 19.70 31.37
CA LEU A 453 7.54 19.80 30.59
C LEU A 453 8.79 19.67 31.46
N PHE A 454 8.78 20.22 32.68
CA PHE A 454 9.92 20.07 33.59
C PHE A 454 10.06 18.62 34.04
N VAL A 455 8.94 17.92 34.31
CA VAL A 455 8.95 16.50 34.66
C VAL A 455 9.43 15.64 33.48
N GLU A 456 9.01 15.94 32.24
CA GLU A 456 9.52 15.29 31.03
C GLU A 456 11.04 15.48 30.89
N ILE A 457 11.55 16.72 31.06
CA ILE A 457 12.98 17.02 31.03
C ILE A 457 13.71 16.27 32.13
N LEU A 458 13.19 16.22 33.36
CA LEU A 458 13.77 15.47 34.47
C LEU A 458 13.94 14.00 34.11
N ASN A 459 12.93 13.38 33.51
CA ASN A 459 13.01 12.00 33.03
C ASN A 459 14.11 11.82 31.95
N LYS A 460 14.35 12.82 31.09
CA LYS A 460 15.48 12.80 30.15
C LYS A 460 16.84 12.93 30.85
N TYR A 461 16.96 13.77 31.89
CA TYR A 461 18.18 13.83 32.71
C TYR A 461 18.45 12.48 33.40
N ILE A 462 17.42 11.86 33.98
CA ILE A 462 17.50 10.54 34.61
C ILE A 462 17.97 9.49 33.58
N TYR A 463 17.36 9.46 32.39
CA TYR A 463 17.76 8.54 31.32
C TYR A 463 19.26 8.60 31.03
N TYR A 464 19.81 9.80 30.79
CA TYR A 464 21.22 9.96 30.47
C TYR A 464 22.15 9.75 31.67
N PHE A 465 21.67 10.03 32.88
CA PHE A 465 22.39 9.70 34.12
C PHE A 465 22.60 8.19 34.25
N GLU A 466 21.56 7.41 33.95
CA GLU A 466 21.63 5.94 33.96
C GLU A 466 22.52 5.40 32.84
N LYS A 467 22.48 6.02 31.66
CA LYS A 467 23.39 5.71 30.54
C LYS A 467 24.83 6.15 30.77
N GLY A 468 25.14 6.74 31.93
CA GLY A 468 26.51 7.05 32.33
C GLY A 468 27.08 8.32 31.70
N ASN A 469 26.24 9.26 31.28
CA ASN A 469 26.71 10.56 30.79
C ASN A 469 27.35 11.36 31.94
N PRO A 470 28.67 11.65 31.91
CA PRO A 470 29.37 12.31 33.01
C PRO A 470 28.96 13.76 33.23
N GLN A 471 28.36 14.41 32.22
CA GLN A 471 27.92 15.79 32.30
C GLN A 471 26.64 15.94 33.13
N ILE A 472 25.94 14.84 33.42
CA ILE A 472 24.73 14.84 34.24
C ILE A 472 25.08 14.30 35.61
N THR A 473 24.83 15.14 36.62
CA THR A 473 25.20 14.85 38.01
C THR A 473 23.96 14.76 38.88
N SER A 474 24.08 14.05 40.00
CA SER A 474 23.04 13.98 41.04
C SER A 474 22.62 15.39 41.51
N ALA A 475 23.57 16.33 41.58
CA ALA A 475 23.29 17.73 41.92
C ALA A 475 22.37 18.42 40.90
N THR A 476 22.59 18.20 39.59
CA THR A 476 21.70 18.76 38.55
C THR A 476 20.29 18.17 38.59
N ILE A 477 20.16 16.88 38.90
CA ILE A 477 18.87 16.20 39.06
C ILE A 477 18.15 16.75 40.30
N GLN A 478 18.88 16.89 41.42
CA GLN A 478 18.34 17.45 42.66
C GLN A 478 17.80 18.87 42.45
N GLY A 479 18.58 19.75 41.81
CA GLY A 479 18.15 21.12 41.54
C GLY A 479 16.91 21.19 40.65
N LEU A 480 16.73 20.24 39.72
CA LEU A 480 15.53 20.17 38.87
C LEU A 480 14.30 19.66 39.64
N ILE A 481 14.47 18.70 40.56
CA ILE A 481 13.40 18.25 41.47
C ILE A 481 12.92 19.41 42.34
N GLU A 482 13.84 20.19 42.92
CA GLU A 482 13.53 21.36 43.75
C GLU A 482 12.81 22.45 42.95
N LEU A 483 13.23 22.68 41.70
CA LEU A 483 12.55 23.60 40.79
C LEU A 483 11.10 23.14 40.53
N ILE A 484 10.89 21.86 40.21
CA ILE A 484 9.55 21.31 39.95
C ILE A 484 8.66 21.45 41.19
N MET A 485 9.16 21.11 42.38
CA MET A 485 8.41 21.26 43.62
C MET A 485 7.99 22.71 43.88
N THR A 486 8.88 23.67 43.61
CA THR A 486 8.60 25.10 43.78
C THR A 486 7.50 25.57 42.84
N GLU A 487 7.57 25.20 41.56
CA GLU A 487 6.56 25.56 40.56
C GLU A 487 5.20 24.91 40.86
N MET A 488 5.17 23.64 41.29
CA MET A 488 3.94 22.95 41.70
C MET A 488 3.27 23.61 42.92
N GLN A 489 4.05 24.07 43.90
CA GLN A 489 3.53 24.76 45.08
C GLN A 489 2.95 26.14 44.76
N SER A 490 3.49 26.80 43.72
CA SER A 490 2.97 28.09 43.26
C SER A 490 1.62 27.98 42.53
N ASP A 491 1.23 26.77 42.11
CA ASP A 491 0.06 26.45 41.29
C ASP A 491 -1.20 26.04 42.10
N SER A 492 -1.17 26.22 43.44
CA SER A 492 -2.15 25.70 44.39
C SER A 492 -3.61 26.20 44.25
N ALA A 493 -3.94 26.99 43.22
CA ALA A 493 -5.31 27.40 42.89
C ALA A 493 -5.94 26.57 41.74
N SER A 494 -5.16 25.79 40.98
CA SER A 494 -5.68 24.93 39.90
C SER A 494 -4.76 23.76 39.57
N ALA A 495 -4.39 22.93 40.56
CA ALA A 495 -3.54 21.77 40.33
C ALA A 495 -4.15 20.83 39.28
N ILE A 496 -3.40 20.58 38.20
CA ILE A 496 -3.76 19.58 37.18
C ILE A 496 -3.42 18.20 37.76
N PRO A 497 -4.40 17.32 38.08
CA PRO A 497 -4.14 16.06 38.79
C PRO A 497 -3.13 15.12 38.09
N ALA A 498 -2.98 15.26 36.77
CA ALA A 498 -2.10 14.43 35.94
C ALA A 498 -0.61 14.77 36.10
N SER A 499 -0.22 16.04 36.28
CA SER A 499 1.19 16.41 36.48
C SER A 499 1.71 15.92 37.84
N ASP A 500 0.87 15.99 38.87
CA ASP A 500 1.19 15.51 40.21
C ASP A 500 1.41 13.99 40.21
N ALA A 501 0.55 13.24 39.50
CA ALA A 501 0.70 11.80 39.36
C ALA A 501 1.99 11.41 38.61
N PHE A 502 2.33 12.15 37.53
CA PHE A 502 3.54 11.88 36.74
C PHE A 502 4.81 12.18 37.52
N PHE A 503 4.86 13.32 38.23
CA PHE A 503 6.00 13.67 39.08
C PHE A 503 6.14 12.68 40.25
N THR A 504 5.05 12.34 40.94
CA THR A 504 5.06 11.35 42.03
C THR A 504 5.58 9.99 41.55
N SER A 505 5.18 9.55 40.36
CA SER A 505 5.69 8.31 39.76
C SER A 505 7.19 8.38 39.47
N THR A 506 7.67 9.54 38.99
CA THR A 506 9.10 9.79 38.77
C THR A 506 9.89 9.74 40.08
N LEU A 507 9.37 10.34 41.16
CA LEU A 507 10.00 10.29 42.49
C LEU A 507 10.04 8.86 43.06
N ARG A 508 8.96 8.08 42.88
CA ARG A 508 8.93 6.66 43.26
C ARG A 508 9.97 5.86 42.50
N TYR A 509 10.15 6.14 41.20
CA TYR A 509 11.19 5.48 40.40
C TYR A 509 12.60 5.78 40.94
N ILE A 510 12.89 7.05 41.26
CA ILE A 510 14.17 7.44 41.86
C ILE A 510 14.39 6.70 43.19
N GLN A 511 13.35 6.62 44.03
CA GLN A 511 13.42 5.92 45.32
C GLN A 511 13.67 4.42 45.13
N PHE A 512 12.96 3.78 44.18
CA PHE A 512 13.18 2.39 43.81
C PHE A 512 14.62 2.12 43.36
N GLN A 513 15.21 3.01 42.54
CA GLN A 513 16.60 2.84 42.08
C GLN A 513 17.62 2.91 43.23
N LYS A 514 17.35 3.70 44.28
CA LYS A 514 18.19 3.69 45.49
C LYS A 514 18.07 2.38 46.26
N GLU A 515 16.85 1.91 46.50
CA GLU A 515 16.57 0.71 47.29
C GLU A 515 17.10 -0.57 46.61
N LYS A 516 17.13 -0.57 45.27
CA LYS A 516 17.68 -1.68 44.48
C LYS A 516 19.18 -1.95 44.75
N GLY A 517 19.93 -0.96 45.23
CA GLY A 517 21.36 -1.07 45.53
C GLY A 517 22.26 -1.28 44.30
N GLY A 518 23.56 -1.48 44.54
CA GLY A 518 24.60 -1.62 43.50
C GLY A 518 25.14 -0.28 42.98
N ILE A 519 26.01 -0.34 41.96
CA ILE A 519 26.72 0.83 41.41
C ILE A 519 25.76 1.94 40.95
N LEU A 520 24.59 1.56 40.42
CA LEU A 520 23.58 2.51 40.02
C LEU A 520 22.89 3.13 41.25
N GLY A 521 22.51 2.32 42.24
CA GLY A 521 21.89 2.81 43.49
C GLY A 521 22.78 3.82 44.24
N GLU A 522 24.08 3.53 44.34
CA GLU A 522 25.09 4.44 44.94
C GLU A 522 25.12 5.82 44.26
N LYS A 523 24.89 5.86 42.93
CA LYS A 523 24.81 7.14 42.20
C LYS A 523 23.57 7.95 42.56
N TYR A 524 22.48 7.31 42.98
CA TYR A 524 21.23 7.97 43.38
C TYR A 524 21.21 8.42 44.84
N ASP A 525 22.06 7.85 45.72
CA ASP A 525 22.12 8.20 47.14
C ASP A 525 22.18 9.71 47.45
N PRO A 526 22.94 10.54 46.71
CA PRO A 526 23.01 11.98 46.98
C PRO A 526 21.71 12.74 46.68
N ILE A 527 20.80 12.17 45.89
CA ILE A 527 19.55 12.82 45.49
C ILE A 527 18.55 12.72 46.65
N LYS A 528 18.00 13.81 47.14
CA LYS A 528 17.03 13.81 48.24
C LYS A 528 15.61 13.82 47.68
N VAL A 529 14.89 12.72 47.87
CA VAL A 529 13.47 12.61 47.48
C VAL A 529 12.64 12.83 48.75
N GLN A 530 12.00 13.99 48.89
CA GLN A 530 10.93 14.16 49.86
C GLN A 530 9.63 13.76 49.17
N THR A 531 9.04 12.64 49.57
CA THR A 531 7.67 12.30 49.15
C THR A 531 6.72 13.34 49.75
N PRO A 532 5.86 14.00 48.94
CA PRO A 532 4.78 14.79 49.49
C PRO A 532 3.90 13.86 50.34
N ALA A 533 3.59 14.32 51.55
CA ALA A 533 2.80 13.59 52.55
C ALA A 533 1.35 13.39 52.08
#